data_AF-A0A385N6Z1-F1
#
_entry.id   AF-A0A385N6Z1-F1
#
_cell.length_a   1.000
_cell.length_b   1.000
_cell.length_c   1.000
_cell.angle_alpha   90.00
_cell.angle_beta   90.00
_cell.angle_gamma   90.00
#
_symmetry.space_group_name_H-M   'P 1'
#
loop_
_entity.id
_entity.type
_entity.pdbx_description
1 polymer ?
#
loop_
_entity_poly.entity_id
_entity_poly.type
_entity_poly.pdbx_seq_one_letter_code
_entity_poly.pdbx_strand_id
1 'polypeptide(L)' 'MFDIEPKSVEAQIRQQSLTKVFTVLVFGLSVLIIVSEYQKYSEWNYRFILIAVVSMIWNYKLAREIKTLKNQNTHMS' A
#
# COMPACT_ATOMS: atom_id res chain seq x y z
N MET A 1 -27.40 -0.15 3.06
CA MET A 1 -26.21 0.20 3.86
C MET A 1 -25.21 -0.90 3.63
N PHE A 2 -24.18 -0.67 2.81
CA PHE A 2 -23.09 -1.64 2.71
C PHE A 2 -22.37 -1.57 4.05
N ASP A 3 -22.45 -2.64 4.83
CA ASP A 3 -21.60 -2.84 6.01
C ASP A 3 -20.17 -2.98 5.47
N ILE A 4 -19.47 -1.85 5.35
CA ILE A 4 -18.07 -1.76 4.92
C ILE A 4 -17.14 -2.10 6.10
N GLU A 5 -17.69 -2.25 7.30
CA GLU A 5 -16.93 -2.66 8.48
C GLU A 5 -16.74 -4.19 8.46
N PRO A 6 -15.51 -4.67 8.25
CA PRO A 6 -15.23 -6.10 8.23
C PRO A 6 -15.48 -6.70 9.62
N LYS A 7 -16.60 -7.42 9.74
CA LYS A 7 -17.10 -8.05 10.97
C LYS A 7 -16.20 -9.16 11.52
N SER A 8 -15.22 -9.63 10.76
CA SER A 8 -14.25 -10.64 11.16
C SER A 8 -12.81 -10.21 10.85
N VAL A 9 -11.87 -10.66 11.69
CA VAL A 9 -10.43 -10.38 11.51
C VAL A 9 -9.92 -10.93 10.18
N GLU A 10 -10.46 -12.05 9.69
CA GLU A 10 -10.14 -12.59 8.35
C GLU A 10 -10.53 -11.64 7.21
N ALA A 11 -11.70 -10.99 7.30
CA ALA A 11 -12.12 -10.01 6.29
C ALA A 11 -11.24 -8.76 6.31
N GLN A 12 -10.81 -8.30 7.50
CA GLN A 12 -9.84 -7.21 7.65
C GLN A 12 -8.50 -7.55 7.00
N ILE A 13 -7.98 -8.76 7.25
CA ILE A 13 -6.72 -9.21 6.66
C ILE A 13 -6.83 -9.32 5.13
N ARG A 14 -7.96 -9.81 4.59
CA ARG A 14 -8.17 -9.86 3.13
C ARG A 14 -8.24 -8.47 2.50
N GLN A 15 -8.97 -7.54 3.14
CA GLN A 15 -9.09 -6.17 2.65
C GLN A 15 -7.73 -5.45 2.68
N GLN A 16 -6.96 -5.57 3.77
CA GLN A 16 -5.62 -5.01 3.86
C GLN A 16 -4.63 -5.68 2.90
N SER A 17 -4.75 -6.99 2.65
CA SER A 17 -3.94 -7.69 1.63
C SER A 17 -4.21 -7.11 0.23
N LEU A 18 -5.48 -6.87 -0.11
CA LEU A 18 -5.85 -6.23 -1.37
C LEU A 18 -5.30 -4.81 -1.48
N THR A 19 -5.41 -4.01 -0.41
CA THR A 19 -4.82 -2.67 -0.34
C THR A 19 -3.31 -2.70 -0.52
N LYS A 20 -2.62 -3.72 0.02
CA LYS A 20 -1.18 -3.91 -0.14
C LYS A 20 -0.81 -4.15 -1.60
N VAL A 21 -1.51 -5.04 -2.30
CA VAL A 21 -1.29 -5.31 -3.72
C VAL A 21 -1.56 -4.05 -4.57
N PHE A 22 -2.65 -3.34 -4.28
CA PHE A 22 -2.99 -2.10 -4.97
C PHE A 22 -1.91 -1.02 -4.78
N THR A 23 -1.37 -0.89 -3.56
CA THR A 23 -0.29 0.05 -3.25
C THR A 23 0.98 -0.26 -4.05
N VAL A 24 1.35 -1.54 -4.18
CA VAL A 24 2.51 -1.97 -4.98
C VAL A 24 2.31 -1.64 -6.47
N LEU A 25 1.10 -1.83 -7.01
CA LEU A 25 0.77 -1.43 -8.38
C LEU A 25 0.95 0.07 -8.62
N VAL A 26 0.40 0.90 -7.73
CA VAL A 26 0.53 2.37 -7.83
C VAL A 26 1.98 2.82 -7.72
N PHE A 27 2.75 2.19 -6.82
CA PHE A 27 4.19 2.45 -6.69
C PHE A 27 4.94 2.11 -7.97
N GLY A 28 4.69 0.92 -8.55
CA GLY A 28 5.32 0.49 -9.80
C GLY A 28 5.02 1.45 -10.96
N LEU A 29 3.76 1.86 -11.12
CA LEU A 29 3.36 2.86 -12.13
C LEU A 29 4.05 4.21 -11.92
N SER A 30 4.16 4.65 -10.66
CA SER A 30 4.84 5.91 -10.33
C SER A 30 6.32 5.88 -10.73
N VAL A 31 7.02 4.77 -10.46
CA VAL A 31 8.43 4.58 -10.89
C VAL A 31 8.53 4.57 -12.41
N LEU A 32 7.61 3.89 -13.09
CA LEU A 32 7.60 3.80 -14.56
C LEU A 32 7.45 5.19 -15.21
N ILE A 33 6.61 6.05 -14.62
CA ILE A 33 6.44 7.44 -15.05
C ILE A 33 7.71 8.25 -14.79
N ILE A 34 8.33 8.12 -13.61
CA ILE A 34 9.61 8.79 -13.29
C ILE A 34 10.68 8.46 -14.33
N VAL A 35 10.85 7.17 -14.62
CA VAL A 35 11.87 6.70 -15.59
C VAL A 35 11.56 7.25 -16.99
N SER A 36 10.28 7.26 -17.39
CA SER A 36 9.87 7.80 -18.69
C SER A 36 10.11 9.31 -18.79
N GLU A 37 9.79 10.08 -17.73
CA GLU A 37 10.04 11.51 -17.70
C GLU A 37 11.53 11.83 -17.67
N TYR A 38 12.31 11.10 -16.88
CA TYR A 38 13.75 11.26 -16.81
C TYR A 38 14.42 11.00 -18.17
N GLN A 39 13.99 9.94 -18.87
CA GLN A 39 14.52 9.63 -20.19
C GLN A 39 14.15 10.69 -21.24
N LYS A 40 12.96 11.29 -21.14
CA LYS A 40 12.44 12.21 -22.15
C LYS A 40 12.87 13.67 -21.93
N TYR A 41 12.91 14.11 -20.68
CA TYR A 41 13.15 15.52 -20.32
C TYR A 41 14.49 15.74 -19.62
N SER A 42 15.21 14.67 -19.22
CA SER A 42 16.43 14.73 -18.40
C SER A 42 16.24 15.44 -17.05
N GLU A 43 14.99 15.69 -16.67
CA GLU A 43 14.61 16.34 -15.43
C GLU A 43 13.97 15.32 -14.49
N TRP A 44 14.33 15.43 -13.21
CA TRP A 44 13.70 14.65 -12.15
C TRP A 44 12.46 15.37 -11.64
N ASN A 45 11.29 14.81 -11.92
CA ASN A 45 10.04 15.36 -11.40
C ASN A 45 9.79 14.88 -9.95
N TYR A 46 10.07 15.78 -9.01
CA TYR A 46 9.96 15.55 -7.57
C TYR A 46 8.55 15.13 -7.12
N ARG A 47 7.50 15.42 -7.88
CA ARG A 47 6.12 15.04 -7.53
C ARG A 47 5.96 13.53 -7.49
N PHE A 48 6.58 12.82 -8.42
CA PHE A 48 6.51 11.36 -8.44
C PHE A 48 7.41 10.72 -7.39
N ILE A 49 8.54 11.36 -7.05
CA ILE A 49 9.36 10.95 -5.91
C ILE A 49 8.54 11.03 -4.62
N LEU A 50 7.78 12.12 -4.41
CA LEU A 50 6.88 12.26 -3.26
C LEU A 50 5.82 11.15 -3.22
N ILE A 51 5.19 10.82 -4.36
CA ILE A 51 4.21 9.74 -4.45
C ILE A 51 4.85 8.39 -4.09
N ALA A 52 6.07 8.12 -4.58
CA ALA A 52 6.82 6.91 -4.27
C ALA A 52 7.14 6.80 -2.77
N VAL A 53 7.56 7.89 -2.13
CA VAL A 53 7.85 7.93 -0.68
C VAL A 53 6.57 7.73 0.15
N VAL A 54 5.48 8.44 -0.18
CA VAL A 54 4.21 8.32 0.55
C VAL A 54 3.64 6.91 0.45
N SER A 55 3.69 6.30 -0.74
CA SER A 55 3.23 4.91 -0.93
C SER A 55 4.11 3.91 -0.17
N MET A 56 5.42 4.13 -0.06
CA MET A 56 6.31 3.31 0.75
C MET A 56 5.97 3.39 2.26
N ILE A 57 5.74 4.60 2.78
CA ILE A 57 5.32 4.80 4.18
C ILE A 57 3.97 4.14 4.45
N TRP A 58 3.02 4.29 3.52
CA TRP A 58 1.71 3.66 3.63
C TRP A 58 1.82 2.14 3.65
N ASN A 59 2.62 1.56 2.77
CA ASN A 59 2.87 0.12 2.72
C ASN A 59 3.52 -0.40 4.01
N TYR A 60 4.47 0.35 4.58
CA TYR A 60 5.08 0.00 5.86
C TYR A 60 4.06 0.00 7.01
N LYS A 61 3.22 1.04 7.10
CA LYS A 61 2.16 1.13 8.11
C LYS A 61 1.15 -0.02 7.97
N LEU A 62 0.70 -0.28 6.74
CA LEU A 62 -0.23 -1.36 6.42
C LEU A 62 0.35 -2.74 6.77
N ALA A 63 1.62 -2.98 6.46
CA ALA A 63 2.30 -4.22 6.81
C ALA A 63 2.39 -4.43 8.33
N ARG A 64 2.57 -3.35 9.10
CA ARG A 64 2.59 -3.39 10.56
C ARG A 64 1.20 -3.69 11.14
N GLU A 65 0.15 -3.05 10.61
CA GLU A 65 -1.24 -3.31 11.02
C GLU A 65 -1.66 -4.76 10.75
N ILE A 66 -1.36 -5.31 9.57
CA ILE A 66 -1.61 -6.72 9.25
C ILE A 66 -0.91 -7.65 10.26
N LYS A 67 0.35 -7.35 10.61
CA LYS A 67 1.13 -8.15 11.57
C LYS A 67 0.50 -8.12 12.96
N THR A 68 0.04 -6.94 13.41
CA THR A 68 -0.66 -6.79 14.69
C THR A 68 -1.98 -7.55 14.71
N LEU A 69 -2.80 -7.41 13.66
CA LEU A 69 -4.09 -8.12 13.54
C LEU A 69 -3.90 -9.64 13.52
N LYS A 70 -2.87 -10.13 12.81
CA LYS A 70 -2.53 -11.56 12.80
C LYS A 70 -2.10 -12.06 14.19
N ASN A 71 -1.29 -11.29 14.91
CA ASN A 71 -0.88 -11.64 16.28
C ASN A 71 -2.08 -11.64 17.25
N GLN A 72 -2.99 -10.67 17.15
CA GLN A 72 -4.21 -10.64 17.99
C GLN A 72 -5.11 -11.86 17.74
N ASN A 73 -5.28 -12.27 16.48
CA ASN A 73 -6.07 -13.47 16.15
C ASN A 73 -5.43 -14.76 16.70
N THR A 74 -4.10 -14.84 16.72
CA THR A 74 -3.37 -16.04 17.19
C THR A 74 -3.43 -16.21 18.71
N HIS A 75 -3.62 -15.12 19.47
CA HIS A 75 -3.72 -15.16 20.94
C HIS A 75 -5.17 -15.32 21.46
N MET A 76 -6.19 -15.26 20.59
CA MET A 76 -7.59 -15.50 20.94
C MET A 76 -8.09 -16.92 20.56
N SER A 77 -7.26 -17.71 19.88
CA SER A 77 -7.47 -19.13 19.55
C SER A 77 -6.84 -20.04 20.60
#